data_AF-A0A973HAR3-F1
#
_entry.id   AF-A0A973HAR3-F1
#
_cell.length_a   1.000
_cell.length_b   1.000
_cell.length_c   1.000
_cell.angle_alpha   90.00
_cell.angle_beta   90.00
_cell.angle_gamma   90.00
#
_symmetry.space_group_name_H-M   'P 1'
#
loop_
_entity.id
_entity.type
_entity.pdbx_description
1 polymer ?
#
loop_
_entity_poly.entity_id
_entity_poly.type
_entity_poly.pdbx_seq_one_letter_code
_entity_poly.pdbx_strand_id
1 'polypeptide(L)'
;MSDLDRYLHAATRENTRRSYQSAIEHFEAHWGGRLPATAEQIARYLSDHAGVLAHNTLKLRLAALGQWHQSQGFVDPTKSPLVRKVLKGIRELHPARVRQARPIQLEALEQTCDWLDHCRLAVPTINATSLRASRDKALLLIGFWRGFRSDEITRLNVENIDLAPGEGLSIYLPRSKSDRNNQGQAYRTPALSTLCPVQAYQDWLNDAAITEGPVFRGINRWGQMASLPMNSASVLPLLRQRLKEAGVLEAEQYSSHSLRRGFANWATQQGWSLNELMEYVGWRDLQSAVRYLEASTPFETMPSNAQVVRQSKKLTEATSVILTVELRLLRLDHKTRAERTVRKRLERFGLKAFSANVDQIEPHRYRLQLAPGRRPELDTVADELLDRLHSIASDERYYLEAVIREPETQRQWE
;
A
#
# COMPACT_ATOMS: atom_id res chain seq x y z
N MET A 1 -19.04 -36.69 2.89
CA MET A 1 -19.84 -35.51 3.27
C MET A 1 -21.15 -35.59 2.51
N SER A 2 -22.29 -35.45 3.19
CA SER A 2 -23.58 -35.36 2.50
C SER A 2 -23.69 -34.02 1.75
N ASP A 3 -24.58 -33.93 0.76
CA ASP A 3 -24.86 -32.65 0.09
C ASP A 3 -25.36 -31.59 1.08
N LEU A 4 -26.10 -32.01 2.11
CA LEU A 4 -26.53 -31.14 3.20
C LEU A 4 -25.33 -30.52 3.94
N ASP A 5 -24.34 -31.33 4.32
CA ASP A 5 -23.12 -30.84 5.00
C ASP A 5 -22.35 -29.85 4.12
N ARG A 6 -22.33 -30.10 2.80
CA ARG A 6 -21.68 -29.22 1.83
C ARG A 6 -22.38 -27.85 1.77
N TYR A 7 -23.70 -27.81 1.75
CA TYR A 7 -24.45 -26.54 1.74
C TYR A 7 -24.37 -25.79 3.07
N LEU A 8 -24.43 -26.51 4.20
CA LEU A 8 -24.25 -25.92 5.53
C LEU A 8 -22.86 -25.30 5.68
N HIS A 9 -21.83 -25.99 5.19
CA HIS A 9 -20.46 -25.47 5.17
C HIS A 9 -20.37 -24.20 4.30
N ALA A 10 -20.94 -24.23 3.09
CA ALA A 10 -20.93 -23.12 2.15
C ALA A 10 -21.68 -21.87 2.64
N ALA A 11 -22.65 -22.01 3.57
CA ALA A 11 -23.41 -20.89 4.14
C ALA A 11 -22.54 -19.96 5.01
N THR A 12 -21.44 -20.47 5.57
CA THR A 12 -20.50 -19.68 6.35
C THR A 12 -19.18 -19.47 5.61
N ARG A 13 -18.69 -18.23 5.57
CA ARG A 13 -17.38 -17.93 4.96
C ARG A 13 -16.26 -18.57 5.78
N GLU A 14 -15.30 -19.21 5.10
CA GLU A 14 -14.16 -19.89 5.73
C GLU A 14 -13.41 -19.01 6.74
N ASN A 15 -13.16 -17.74 6.39
CA ASN A 15 -12.51 -16.79 7.28
C ASN A 15 -13.32 -16.51 8.56
N THR A 16 -14.65 -16.44 8.45
CA THR A 16 -15.53 -16.26 9.61
C THR A 16 -15.45 -17.49 10.51
N ARG A 17 -15.49 -18.69 9.92
CA ARG A 17 -15.37 -19.95 10.66
C ARG A 17 -14.04 -20.04 11.42
N ARG A 18 -12.91 -19.79 10.75
CA ARG A 18 -11.58 -19.78 11.40
C ARG A 18 -11.48 -18.75 12.52
N SER A 19 -12.01 -17.56 12.29
CA SER A 19 -12.03 -16.48 13.30
C SER A 19 -12.89 -16.85 14.52
N TYR A 20 -14.03 -17.51 14.29
CA TYR A 20 -14.92 -17.95 15.37
C TYR A 20 -14.30 -19.10 16.15
N GLN A 21 -13.71 -20.07 15.46
CA GLN A 21 -12.98 -21.17 16.07
C GLN A 21 -11.86 -20.66 16.98
N SER A 22 -11.02 -19.75 16.48
CA SER A 22 -9.95 -19.13 17.28
C SER A 22 -10.49 -18.33 18.48
N ALA A 23 -11.65 -17.70 18.35
CA ALA A 23 -12.29 -16.99 19.46
C ALA A 23 -12.79 -17.96 20.54
N ILE A 24 -13.39 -19.09 20.15
CA ILE A 24 -13.86 -20.14 21.05
C ILE A 24 -12.67 -20.78 21.78
N GLU A 25 -11.65 -21.20 21.05
CA GLU A 25 -10.41 -21.78 21.61
C GLU A 25 -9.76 -20.84 22.63
N HIS A 26 -9.74 -19.55 22.36
CA HIS A 26 -9.21 -18.59 23.31
C HIS A 26 -10.08 -18.42 24.56
N PHE A 27 -11.40 -18.47 24.43
CA PHE A 27 -12.27 -18.39 25.59
C PHE A 27 -12.15 -19.66 26.44
N GLU A 28 -12.18 -20.83 25.81
CA GLU A 28 -12.20 -22.12 26.49
C GLU A 28 -10.82 -22.56 26.97
N ALA A 29 -9.84 -22.64 26.07
CA ALA A 29 -8.52 -23.20 26.38
C ALA A 29 -7.58 -22.18 27.04
N HIS A 30 -7.58 -20.91 26.58
CA HIS A 30 -6.64 -19.91 27.10
C HIS A 30 -7.16 -19.17 28.34
N TRP A 31 -8.45 -18.82 28.38
CA TRP A 31 -9.03 -18.09 29.50
C TRP A 31 -9.71 -19.01 30.54
N GLY A 32 -10.08 -20.24 30.16
CA GLY A 32 -10.71 -21.21 31.06
C GLY A 32 -12.23 -21.11 31.17
N GLY A 33 -12.88 -20.44 30.20
CA GLY A 33 -14.33 -20.40 30.08
C GLY A 33 -14.92 -21.77 29.70
N ARG A 34 -16.22 -21.97 29.94
CA ARG A 34 -16.92 -23.20 29.54
C ARG A 34 -18.30 -22.87 28.99
N LEU A 35 -18.84 -23.81 28.20
CA LEU A 35 -20.22 -23.79 27.74
C LEU A 35 -21.12 -24.63 28.67
N PRO A 36 -22.31 -24.16 29.05
CA PRO A 36 -22.84 -22.80 28.83
C PRO A 36 -22.16 -21.77 29.74
N ALA A 37 -21.87 -20.59 29.19
CA ALA A 37 -21.33 -19.47 29.96
C ALA A 37 -22.44 -18.54 30.46
N THR A 38 -22.27 -17.95 31.65
CA THR A 38 -23.18 -16.91 32.15
C THR A 38 -22.84 -15.54 31.60
N ALA A 39 -23.78 -14.59 31.69
CA ALA A 39 -23.54 -13.19 31.33
C ALA A 39 -22.37 -12.58 32.11
N GLU A 40 -22.21 -12.94 33.39
CA GLU A 40 -21.12 -12.49 34.26
C GLU A 40 -19.77 -13.05 33.80
N GLN A 41 -19.72 -14.32 33.38
CA GLN A 41 -18.48 -14.91 32.84
C GLN A 41 -18.07 -14.22 31.53
N ILE A 42 -19.02 -13.97 30.62
CA ILE A 42 -18.74 -13.22 29.39
C ILE A 42 -18.28 -11.79 29.72
N ALA A 43 -18.92 -11.13 30.68
CA ALA A 43 -18.53 -9.78 31.12
C ALA A 43 -17.11 -9.76 31.69
N ARG A 44 -16.74 -10.71 32.55
CA ARG A 44 -15.38 -10.84 33.10
C ARG A 44 -14.35 -11.09 32.00
N TYR A 45 -14.64 -12.01 31.09
CA TYR A 45 -13.77 -12.27 29.94
C TYR A 45 -13.48 -11.01 29.11
N LEU A 46 -14.50 -10.18 28.85
CA LEU A 46 -14.31 -8.92 28.14
C LEU A 46 -13.47 -7.92 28.95
N SER A 47 -13.72 -7.81 30.25
CA SER A 47 -12.98 -6.91 31.16
C SER A 47 -11.52 -7.29 31.30
N ASP A 48 -11.20 -8.58 31.43
CA ASP A 48 -9.80 -9.07 31.56
C ASP A 48 -8.95 -8.77 30.33
N HIS A 49 -9.60 -8.57 29.18
CA HIS A 49 -8.95 -8.23 27.92
C HIS A 49 -9.17 -6.77 27.49
N ALA A 50 -9.76 -5.96 28.36
CA ALA A 50 -9.92 -4.53 28.14
C ALA A 50 -8.54 -3.85 28.07
N GLY A 51 -8.38 -2.89 27.16
CA GLY A 51 -7.10 -2.22 26.93
C GLY A 51 -6.03 -3.04 26.21
N VAL A 52 -6.08 -4.38 26.30
CA VAL A 52 -5.16 -5.29 25.59
C VAL A 52 -5.65 -5.59 24.18
N LEU A 53 -6.93 -5.97 24.04
CA LEU A 53 -7.52 -6.29 22.75
C LEU A 53 -8.26 -5.09 22.16
N ALA A 54 -8.16 -4.93 20.83
CA ALA A 54 -8.95 -3.94 20.12
C ALA A 54 -10.45 -4.19 20.28
N HIS A 55 -11.24 -3.12 20.37
CA HIS A 55 -12.69 -3.19 20.54
C HIS A 55 -13.40 -4.06 19.48
N ASN A 56 -12.95 -4.01 18.22
CA ASN A 56 -13.49 -4.86 17.16
C ASN A 56 -13.18 -6.34 17.36
N THR A 57 -12.02 -6.67 17.95
CA THR A 57 -11.65 -8.03 18.32
C THR A 57 -12.56 -8.56 19.43
N LEU A 58 -12.83 -7.73 20.45
CA LEU A 58 -13.79 -8.07 21.51
C LEU A 58 -15.20 -8.33 20.96
N LYS A 59 -15.68 -7.49 20.02
CA LYS A 59 -16.96 -7.70 19.33
C LYS A 59 -17.00 -8.98 18.50
N LEU A 60 -15.93 -9.29 17.78
CA LEU A 60 -15.82 -10.52 16.99
C LEU A 60 -15.90 -11.75 17.90
N ARG A 61 -15.14 -11.74 19.00
CA ARG A 61 -15.16 -12.81 20.01
C ARG A 61 -16.54 -12.97 20.62
N LEU A 62 -17.20 -11.86 20.94
CA LEU A 62 -18.56 -11.87 21.46
C LEU A 62 -19.55 -12.52 20.47
N ALA A 63 -19.48 -12.15 19.19
CA ALA A 63 -20.32 -12.76 18.16
C ALA A 63 -20.04 -14.27 18.00
N ALA A 64 -18.77 -14.68 18.06
CA ALA A 64 -18.39 -16.09 18.01
C ALA A 64 -18.94 -16.88 19.21
N LEU A 65 -18.83 -16.34 20.43
CA LEU A 65 -19.37 -16.98 21.63
C LEU A 65 -20.90 -17.05 21.59
N GLY A 66 -21.58 -15.99 21.15
CA GLY A 66 -23.04 -16.00 21.00
C GLY A 66 -23.51 -17.02 19.97
N GLN A 67 -22.78 -17.16 18.86
CA GLN A 67 -23.05 -18.20 17.86
C GLN A 67 -22.77 -19.60 18.38
N TRP A 68 -21.70 -19.78 19.16
CA TRP A 68 -21.36 -21.07 19.79
C TRP A 68 -22.49 -21.55 20.71
N HIS A 69 -23.02 -20.66 21.58
CA HIS A 69 -24.16 -20.98 22.43
C HIS A 69 -25.39 -21.41 21.63
N GLN A 70 -25.78 -20.61 20.63
CA GLN A 70 -26.94 -20.89 19.79
C GLN A 70 -26.77 -22.22 19.02
N SER A 71 -25.58 -22.48 18.48
CA SER A 71 -25.29 -23.71 17.73
C SER A 71 -25.39 -24.99 18.57
N GLN A 72 -25.26 -24.86 19.90
CA GLN A 72 -25.33 -25.94 20.86
C GLN A 72 -26.69 -25.97 21.59
N GLY A 73 -27.65 -25.14 21.17
CA GLY A 73 -29.00 -25.09 21.73
C GLY A 73 -29.15 -24.28 23.03
N PHE A 74 -28.12 -23.52 23.44
CA PHE A 74 -28.17 -22.67 24.62
C PHE A 74 -28.66 -21.25 24.29
N VAL A 75 -29.20 -20.57 25.30
CA VAL A 75 -29.51 -19.12 25.23
C VAL A 75 -28.21 -18.34 25.06
N ASP A 76 -28.25 -17.28 24.27
CA ASP A 76 -27.09 -16.41 24.01
C ASP A 76 -26.86 -15.41 25.18
N PRO A 77 -25.84 -15.62 26.05
CA PRO A 77 -25.57 -14.74 27.19
C PRO A 77 -24.97 -13.39 26.78
N THR A 78 -24.47 -13.29 25.54
CA THR A 78 -23.74 -12.11 25.03
C THR A 78 -24.64 -10.91 24.77
N LYS A 79 -25.95 -11.17 24.63
CA LYS A 79 -26.98 -10.15 24.42
C LYS A 79 -27.49 -9.53 25.73
N SER A 80 -27.01 -9.97 26.89
CA SER A 80 -27.45 -9.43 28.19
C SER A 80 -27.14 -7.93 28.34
N PRO A 81 -27.97 -7.16 29.08
CA PRO A 81 -27.69 -5.75 29.37
C PRO A 81 -26.34 -5.53 30.06
N LEU A 82 -25.93 -6.45 30.93
CA LEU A 82 -24.63 -6.43 31.61
C LEU A 82 -23.48 -6.40 30.61
N VAL A 83 -23.44 -7.36 29.68
CA VAL A 83 -22.37 -7.48 28.68
C VAL A 83 -22.33 -6.24 27.78
N ARG A 84 -23.49 -5.73 27.35
CA ARG A 84 -23.56 -4.49 26.55
C ARG A 84 -23.01 -3.28 27.33
N LYS A 85 -23.34 -3.16 28.61
CA LYS A 85 -22.87 -2.08 29.49
C LYS A 85 -21.36 -2.15 29.71
N VAL A 86 -20.82 -3.35 29.94
CA VAL A 86 -19.36 -3.58 30.05
C VAL A 86 -18.66 -3.19 28.75
N LEU A 87 -19.15 -3.65 27.59
CA LEU A 87 -18.53 -3.32 26.31
C LEU A 87 -18.57 -1.81 26.01
N LYS A 88 -19.63 -1.11 26.44
CA LYS A 88 -19.69 0.36 26.41
C LYS A 88 -18.62 0.96 27.32
N GLY A 89 -18.53 0.51 28.58
CA GLY A 89 -17.51 0.98 29.53
C GLY A 89 -16.08 0.78 29.04
N ILE A 90 -15.77 -0.37 28.45
CA ILE A 90 -14.46 -0.65 27.84
C ILE A 90 -14.15 0.38 26.74
N ARG A 91 -15.13 0.75 25.92
CA ARG A 91 -14.94 1.75 24.85
C ARG A 91 -14.68 3.14 25.40
N GLU A 92 -15.36 3.53 26.47
CA GLU A 92 -15.17 4.84 27.13
C GLU A 92 -13.79 4.93 27.82
N LEU A 93 -13.36 3.87 28.50
CA LEU A 93 -12.10 3.85 29.27
C LEU A 93 -10.87 3.54 28.42
N HIS A 94 -11.04 2.83 27.30
CA HIS A 94 -9.94 2.46 26.40
C HIS A 94 -10.23 2.92 24.96
N PRO A 95 -10.28 4.25 24.71
CA PRO A 95 -10.43 4.77 23.37
C PRO A 95 -9.19 4.39 22.55
N ALA A 96 -9.41 3.62 21.48
CA ALA A 96 -8.34 3.24 20.56
C ALA A 96 -8.51 3.97 19.22
N ARG A 97 -7.44 4.61 18.75
CA ARG A 97 -7.40 5.14 17.38
C ARG A 97 -7.43 3.97 16.40
N VAL A 98 -8.38 3.99 15.47
CA VAL A 98 -8.45 2.99 14.41
C VAL A 98 -7.22 3.16 13.52
N ARG A 99 -6.27 2.22 13.61
CA ARG A 99 -5.11 2.18 12.72
C ARG A 99 -5.59 1.82 11.31
N GLN A 100 -5.36 2.72 10.37
CA GLN A 100 -5.59 2.45 8.96
C GLN A 100 -4.32 1.88 8.33
N ALA A 101 -4.49 1.05 7.31
CA ALA A 101 -3.36 0.53 6.55
C ALA A 101 -2.60 1.68 5.88
N ARG A 102 -1.26 1.63 5.91
CA ARG A 102 -0.44 2.58 5.16
C ARG A 102 -0.69 2.40 3.65
N PRO A 103 -1.03 3.45 2.90
CA PRO A 103 -1.18 3.37 1.45
C PRO A 103 0.19 3.08 0.82
N ILE A 104 0.24 2.15 -0.15
CA ILE A 104 1.42 2.03 -1.01
C ILE A 104 1.43 3.21 -1.98
N GLN A 105 2.56 3.92 -2.07
CA GLN A 105 2.72 5.01 -3.03
C GLN A 105 3.13 4.45 -4.40
N LEU A 106 2.90 5.23 -5.46
CA LEU A 106 3.17 4.78 -6.82
C LEU A 106 4.67 4.52 -7.04
N GLU A 107 5.53 5.33 -6.44
CA GLU A 107 6.99 5.22 -6.51
C GLU A 107 7.48 3.90 -5.89
N ALA A 108 6.91 3.51 -4.74
CA ALA A 108 7.24 2.24 -4.10
C ALA A 108 6.75 1.03 -4.92
N LEU A 109 5.59 1.17 -5.58
CA LEU A 109 5.06 0.14 -6.48
C LEU A 109 5.94 0.00 -7.72
N GLU A 110 6.37 1.12 -8.31
CA GLU A 110 7.27 1.18 -9.47
C GLU A 110 8.62 0.55 -9.16
N GLN A 111 9.29 1.00 -8.08
CA GLN A 111 10.54 0.41 -7.60
C GLN A 111 10.43 -1.11 -7.41
N THR A 112 9.29 -1.58 -6.90
CA THR A 112 9.05 -3.03 -6.72
C THR A 112 8.85 -3.74 -8.05
N CYS A 113 8.13 -3.15 -8.99
CA CYS A 113 7.91 -3.73 -10.32
C CYS A 113 9.20 -3.81 -11.13
N ASP A 114 10.04 -2.78 -11.07
CA ASP A 114 11.34 -2.76 -11.75
C ASP A 114 12.27 -3.84 -11.21
N TRP A 115 12.30 -4.00 -9.88
CA TRP A 115 13.05 -5.07 -9.24
C TRP A 115 12.56 -6.46 -9.69
N LEU A 116 11.24 -6.65 -9.78
CA LEU A 116 10.64 -7.90 -10.26
C LEU A 116 10.97 -8.16 -11.73
N ASP A 117 10.92 -7.15 -12.59
CA ASP A 117 11.31 -7.29 -14.00
C ASP A 117 12.77 -7.69 -14.13
N HIS A 118 13.66 -7.08 -13.35
CA HIS A 118 15.06 -7.47 -13.31
C HIS A 118 15.22 -8.94 -12.88
N CYS A 119 14.51 -9.40 -11.84
CA CYS A 119 14.52 -10.80 -11.45
C CYS A 119 13.96 -11.75 -12.51
N ARG A 120 12.93 -11.32 -13.26
CA ARG A 120 12.33 -12.10 -14.34
C ARG A 120 13.29 -12.28 -15.51
N LEU A 121 13.97 -11.20 -15.90
CA LEU A 121 14.83 -11.12 -17.09
C LEU A 121 16.29 -11.54 -16.83
N ALA A 122 16.72 -11.64 -15.58
CA ALA A 122 18.10 -12.01 -15.23
C ALA A 122 18.48 -13.45 -15.60
N VAL A 123 17.52 -14.31 -15.94
CA VAL A 123 17.75 -15.71 -16.27
C VAL A 123 17.27 -16.04 -17.68
N PRO A 124 18.06 -16.76 -18.49
CA PRO A 124 17.71 -17.06 -19.89
C PRO A 124 16.61 -18.12 -20.01
N THR A 125 16.34 -18.86 -18.94
CA THR A 125 15.31 -19.90 -18.89
C THR A 125 14.38 -19.67 -17.72
N ILE A 126 13.11 -20.05 -17.90
CA ILE A 126 12.08 -19.93 -16.87
C ILE A 126 12.45 -20.85 -15.69
N ASN A 127 12.55 -20.27 -14.50
CA ASN A 127 12.84 -20.97 -13.27
C ASN A 127 11.95 -20.46 -12.12
N ALA A 128 12.15 -21.00 -10.92
CA ALA A 128 11.33 -20.63 -9.76
C ALA A 128 11.37 -19.13 -9.42
N THR A 129 12.49 -18.45 -9.67
CA THR A 129 12.65 -17.02 -9.40
C THR A 129 11.92 -16.18 -10.44
N SER A 130 12.12 -16.44 -11.73
CA SER A 130 11.43 -15.68 -12.78
C SER A 130 9.92 -15.92 -12.78
N LEU A 131 9.46 -17.14 -12.51
CA LEU A 131 8.04 -17.44 -12.33
C LEU A 131 7.43 -16.66 -11.16
N ARG A 132 8.09 -16.63 -10.00
CA ARG A 132 7.60 -15.85 -8.85
C ARG A 132 7.60 -14.36 -9.17
N ALA A 133 8.63 -13.86 -9.84
CA ALA A 133 8.71 -12.44 -10.19
C ALA A 133 7.54 -12.03 -11.10
N SER A 134 7.26 -12.82 -12.13
CA SER A 134 6.14 -12.61 -13.06
C SER A 134 4.79 -12.67 -12.34
N ARG A 135 4.55 -13.72 -11.54
CA ARG A 135 3.34 -13.86 -10.70
C ARG A 135 3.14 -12.67 -9.78
N ASP A 136 4.18 -12.32 -9.04
CA ASP A 136 4.10 -11.32 -7.97
C ASP A 136 3.85 -9.94 -8.59
N LYS A 137 4.46 -9.62 -9.74
CA LYS A 137 4.19 -8.38 -10.47
C LYS A 137 2.73 -8.30 -10.93
N ALA A 138 2.21 -9.36 -11.56
CA ALA A 138 0.81 -9.42 -11.97
C ALA A 138 -0.15 -9.25 -10.77
N LEU A 139 0.15 -9.91 -9.65
CA LEU A 139 -0.63 -9.83 -8.42
C LEU A 139 -0.64 -8.42 -7.85
N LEU A 140 0.53 -7.77 -7.75
CA LEU A 140 0.64 -6.42 -7.21
C LEU A 140 -0.09 -5.39 -8.08
N LEU A 141 0.07 -5.46 -9.40
CA LEU A 141 -0.54 -4.51 -10.33
C LEU A 141 -2.05 -4.67 -10.42
N ILE A 142 -2.56 -5.90 -10.53
CA ILE A 142 -4.01 -6.14 -10.46
C ILE A 142 -4.54 -5.71 -9.08
N GLY A 143 -3.85 -6.08 -8.00
CA GLY A 143 -4.27 -5.76 -6.64
C GLY A 143 -4.31 -4.25 -6.36
N PHE A 144 -3.36 -3.49 -6.91
CA PHE A 144 -3.34 -2.04 -6.85
C PHE A 144 -4.44 -1.45 -7.74
N TRP A 145 -4.36 -1.62 -9.06
CA TRP A 145 -5.24 -0.94 -10.01
C TRP A 145 -6.71 -1.34 -9.93
N ARG A 146 -7.06 -2.51 -9.38
CA ARG A 146 -8.45 -2.87 -9.04
C ARG A 146 -8.82 -2.61 -7.59
N GLY A 147 -7.84 -2.37 -6.74
CA GLY A 147 -8.03 -2.32 -5.30
C GLY A 147 -8.63 -3.61 -4.73
N PHE A 148 -8.41 -4.77 -5.35
CA PHE A 148 -8.95 -6.03 -4.85
C PHE A 148 -8.40 -6.40 -3.47
N ARG A 149 -9.22 -7.05 -2.66
CA ARG A 149 -8.77 -7.65 -1.40
C ARG A 149 -7.92 -8.89 -1.68
N SER A 150 -7.05 -9.25 -0.75
CA SER A 150 -6.21 -10.46 -0.88
C SER A 150 -7.02 -11.74 -1.10
N ASP A 151 -8.25 -11.83 -0.57
CA ASP A 151 -9.12 -12.98 -0.81
C ASP A 151 -9.80 -12.92 -2.19
N GLU A 152 -10.06 -11.72 -2.72
CA GLU A 152 -10.65 -11.53 -4.05
C GLU A 152 -9.63 -11.87 -5.13
N ILE A 153 -8.40 -11.34 -5.00
CA ILE A 153 -7.33 -11.57 -6.00
C ILE A 153 -6.89 -13.04 -6.07
N THR A 154 -6.82 -13.73 -4.94
CA THR A 154 -6.40 -15.15 -4.91
C THR A 154 -7.47 -16.12 -5.42
N ARG A 155 -8.72 -15.67 -5.58
CA ARG A 155 -9.82 -16.44 -6.16
C ARG A 155 -10.04 -16.17 -7.65
N LEU A 156 -9.19 -15.36 -8.27
CA LEU A 156 -9.26 -15.14 -9.71
C LEU A 156 -9.01 -16.44 -10.46
N ASN A 157 -9.88 -16.72 -11.42
CA ASN A 157 -9.89 -17.89 -12.27
C ASN A 157 -9.85 -17.42 -13.72
N VAL A 158 -9.10 -18.11 -14.57
CA VAL A 158 -8.90 -17.74 -15.98
C VAL A 158 -10.23 -17.66 -16.72
N GLU A 159 -11.15 -18.57 -16.43
CA GLU A 159 -12.48 -18.65 -17.04
C GLU A 159 -13.38 -17.45 -16.75
N ASN A 160 -13.01 -16.65 -15.74
CA ASN A 160 -13.73 -15.43 -15.36
C ASN A 160 -12.99 -14.16 -15.79
N ILE A 161 -11.98 -14.27 -16.65
CA ILE A 161 -11.20 -13.13 -17.12
C ILE A 161 -11.16 -13.11 -18.64
N ASP A 162 -11.77 -12.07 -19.22
CA ASP A 162 -11.63 -11.75 -20.63
C ASP A 162 -10.44 -10.80 -20.80
N LEU A 163 -9.41 -11.27 -21.51
CA LEU A 163 -8.23 -10.49 -21.85
C LEU A 163 -8.35 -9.95 -23.27
N ALA A 164 -8.30 -8.62 -23.39
CA ALA A 164 -8.12 -7.91 -24.66
C ALA A 164 -6.70 -7.30 -24.68
N PRO A 165 -5.72 -7.94 -25.34
CA PRO A 165 -4.34 -7.49 -25.35
C PRO A 165 -4.20 -6.04 -25.81
N GLY A 166 -3.46 -5.23 -25.06
CA GLY A 166 -3.27 -3.80 -25.35
C GLY A 166 -4.47 -2.90 -25.01
N GLU A 167 -5.64 -3.46 -24.70
CA GLU A 167 -6.86 -2.70 -24.38
C GLU A 167 -7.23 -2.78 -22.90
N GLY A 168 -7.40 -3.99 -22.36
CA GLY A 168 -7.92 -4.15 -21.01
C GLY A 168 -8.20 -5.59 -20.56
N LEU A 169 -8.56 -5.71 -19.28
CA LEU A 169 -9.06 -6.92 -18.64
C LEU A 169 -10.53 -6.70 -18.24
N SER A 170 -11.40 -7.66 -18.52
CA SER A 170 -12.69 -7.79 -17.83
C SER A 170 -12.62 -8.95 -16.85
N ILE A 171 -12.81 -8.67 -15.57
CA ILE A 171 -12.67 -9.64 -14.48
C ILE A 171 -14.01 -9.82 -13.80
N TYR A 172 -14.60 -11.00 -13.91
CA TYR A 172 -15.78 -11.38 -13.18
C TYR A 172 -15.42 -11.98 -11.81
N LEU A 173 -15.93 -11.39 -10.73
CA LEU A 173 -15.87 -11.98 -9.39
C LEU A 173 -17.25 -12.55 -9.03
N PRO A 174 -17.39 -13.88 -8.91
CA PRO A 174 -18.68 -14.49 -8.57
C PRO A 174 -19.21 -14.09 -7.20
N ARG A 175 -18.32 -13.72 -6.26
CA ARG A 175 -18.67 -13.30 -4.90
C ARG A 175 -17.67 -12.27 -4.38
N SER A 176 -18.18 -11.26 -3.68
CA SER A 176 -17.36 -10.27 -2.97
C SER A 176 -17.84 -10.09 -1.53
N LYS A 177 -17.03 -9.42 -0.70
CA LYS A 177 -17.40 -9.24 0.71
C LYS A 177 -18.73 -8.51 0.89
N SER A 178 -18.99 -7.51 0.05
CA SER A 178 -20.20 -6.66 0.03
C SER A 178 -21.36 -7.27 -0.77
N ASP A 179 -21.12 -8.37 -1.48
CA ASP A 179 -22.16 -9.10 -2.19
C ASP A 179 -22.89 -10.08 -1.27
N ARG A 180 -24.02 -9.63 -0.73
CA ARG A 180 -24.87 -10.43 0.16
C ARG A 180 -25.73 -11.44 -0.60
N ASN A 181 -26.01 -11.19 -1.88
CA ASN A 181 -26.92 -11.99 -2.70
C ASN A 181 -26.20 -12.96 -3.64
N ASN A 182 -24.85 -12.93 -3.67
CA ASN A 182 -24.01 -13.74 -4.57
C ASN A 182 -24.35 -13.56 -6.06
N GLN A 183 -24.66 -12.33 -6.46
CA GLN A 183 -24.92 -11.98 -7.86
C GLN A 183 -23.64 -11.88 -8.68
N GLY A 184 -22.49 -11.73 -8.02
CA GLY A 184 -21.22 -11.45 -8.67
C GLY A 184 -21.14 -10.03 -9.21
N GLN A 185 -19.95 -9.66 -9.67
CA GLN A 185 -19.69 -8.35 -10.26
C GLN A 185 -18.57 -8.46 -11.29
N ALA A 186 -18.80 -7.86 -12.47
CA ALA A 186 -17.75 -7.66 -13.47
C ALA A 186 -17.01 -6.34 -13.19
N TYR A 187 -15.70 -6.38 -13.37
CA TYR A 187 -14.81 -5.24 -13.21
C TYR A 187 -13.95 -5.08 -14.45
N ARG A 188 -13.67 -3.83 -14.84
CA ARG A 188 -12.81 -3.53 -15.98
C ARG A 188 -11.50 -2.92 -15.50
N THR A 189 -10.41 -3.22 -16.18
CA THR A 189 -9.09 -2.65 -15.89
C THR A 189 -8.41 -2.33 -17.22
N PRO A 190 -8.16 -1.06 -17.52
CA PRO A 190 -7.56 -0.68 -18.79
C PRO A 190 -6.08 -1.07 -18.87
N ALA A 191 -5.59 -1.22 -20.09
CA ALA A 191 -4.15 -1.22 -20.34
C ALA A 191 -3.57 0.16 -20.05
N LEU A 192 -2.38 0.18 -19.46
CA LEU A 192 -1.65 1.39 -19.09
C LEU A 192 -0.30 1.40 -19.80
N SER A 193 0.25 2.60 -20.01
CA SER A 193 1.60 2.75 -20.59
C SER A 193 2.70 2.34 -19.60
N THR A 194 2.50 2.64 -18.31
CA THR A 194 3.39 2.26 -17.22
C THR A 194 2.64 1.41 -16.20
N LEU A 195 3.34 0.52 -15.49
CA LEU A 195 2.76 -0.33 -14.45
C LEU A 195 1.52 -1.10 -14.93
N CYS A 196 1.55 -1.57 -16.18
CA CYS A 196 0.39 -2.12 -16.86
C CYS A 196 -0.09 -3.45 -16.26
N PRO A 197 -1.30 -3.52 -15.66
CA PRO A 197 -1.82 -4.77 -15.12
C PRO A 197 -2.14 -5.80 -16.22
N VAL A 198 -2.52 -5.33 -17.42
CA VAL A 198 -2.85 -6.19 -18.57
C VAL A 198 -1.61 -6.89 -19.09
N GLN A 199 -0.51 -6.15 -19.30
CA GLN A 199 0.75 -6.74 -19.73
C GLN A 199 1.30 -7.70 -18.68
N ALA A 200 1.28 -7.31 -17.40
CA ALA A 200 1.77 -8.18 -16.34
C ALA A 200 0.94 -9.47 -16.20
N TYR A 201 -0.37 -9.40 -16.37
CA TYR A 201 -1.23 -10.57 -16.42
C TYR A 201 -0.88 -11.50 -17.59
N GLN A 202 -0.72 -10.93 -18.79
CA GLN A 202 -0.36 -11.68 -19.98
C GLN A 202 1.01 -12.35 -19.85
N ASP A 203 2.02 -11.61 -19.36
CA ASP A 203 3.36 -12.12 -19.07
C ASP A 203 3.31 -13.29 -18.09
N TRP A 204 2.52 -13.16 -17.02
CA TRP A 204 2.35 -14.22 -16.04
C TRP A 204 1.71 -15.49 -16.64
N LEU A 205 0.63 -15.36 -17.40
CA LEU A 205 -0.01 -16.52 -18.03
C LEU A 205 0.94 -17.23 -19.00
N ASN A 206 1.72 -16.47 -19.77
CA ASN A 206 2.67 -17.00 -20.74
C ASN A 206 3.85 -17.70 -20.03
N ASP A 207 4.46 -17.05 -19.05
CA ASP A 207 5.61 -17.59 -18.32
C ASP A 207 5.21 -18.88 -17.56
N ALA A 208 4.00 -18.92 -17.03
CA ALA A 208 3.48 -20.06 -16.27
C ALA A 208 2.79 -21.13 -17.13
N ALA A 209 2.55 -20.87 -18.41
CA ALA A 209 1.72 -21.69 -19.29
C ALA A 209 0.34 -22.04 -18.68
N ILE A 210 -0.33 -21.05 -18.07
CA ILE A 210 -1.65 -21.23 -17.45
C ILE A 210 -2.74 -20.96 -18.49
N THR A 211 -3.58 -21.97 -18.75
CA THR A 211 -4.71 -21.87 -19.68
C THR A 211 -6.07 -21.94 -19.02
N GLU A 212 -6.16 -22.47 -17.79
CA GLU A 212 -7.42 -22.69 -17.06
C GLU A 212 -7.20 -22.63 -15.54
N GLY A 213 -8.29 -22.58 -14.77
CA GLY A 213 -8.30 -22.66 -13.32
C GLY A 213 -7.73 -21.42 -12.62
N PRO A 214 -7.19 -21.57 -11.39
CA PRO A 214 -6.71 -20.45 -10.59
C PRO A 214 -5.58 -19.69 -11.27
N VAL A 215 -5.73 -18.37 -11.38
CA VAL A 215 -4.71 -17.47 -11.95
C VAL A 215 -3.47 -17.45 -11.06
N PHE A 216 -3.67 -17.26 -9.75
CA PHE A 216 -2.57 -17.12 -8.79
C PHE A 216 -2.41 -18.40 -7.97
N ARG A 217 -1.32 -19.12 -8.25
CA ARG A 217 -1.00 -20.42 -7.64
C ARG A 217 0.23 -20.32 -6.74
N GLY A 218 0.29 -21.20 -5.75
CA GLY A 218 1.50 -21.38 -4.94
C GLY A 218 2.64 -21.91 -5.81
N ILE A 219 3.85 -21.36 -5.67
CA ILE A 219 5.05 -21.81 -6.39
C ILE A 219 6.05 -22.26 -5.33
N ASN A 220 6.52 -23.51 -5.41
CA ASN A 220 7.49 -24.03 -4.46
C ASN A 220 8.94 -23.64 -4.81
N ARG A 221 9.91 -24.13 -4.04
CA ARG A 221 11.34 -23.80 -4.26
C ARG A 221 11.90 -24.30 -5.58
N TRP A 222 11.29 -25.33 -6.15
CA TRP A 222 11.68 -25.97 -7.40
C TRP A 222 10.93 -25.44 -8.63
N GLY A 223 10.07 -24.42 -8.45
CA GLY A 223 9.31 -23.82 -9.55
C GLY A 223 8.03 -24.57 -9.92
N GLN A 224 7.64 -25.60 -9.16
CA GLN A 224 6.40 -26.31 -9.41
C GLN A 224 5.22 -25.52 -8.86
N MET A 225 4.14 -25.45 -9.65
CA MET A 225 2.91 -24.76 -9.29
C MET A 225 1.90 -25.71 -8.65
N ALA A 226 1.21 -25.23 -7.61
CA ALA A 226 0.09 -25.94 -7.03
C ALA A 226 -1.12 -25.94 -7.99
N SER A 227 -1.95 -26.98 -7.92
CA SER A 227 -3.24 -27.02 -8.63
C SER A 227 -4.32 -26.13 -7.98
N LEU A 228 -4.17 -25.85 -6.69
CA LEU A 228 -5.09 -25.03 -5.91
C LEU A 228 -4.67 -23.54 -5.92
N PRO A 229 -5.63 -22.61 -5.72
CA PRO A 229 -5.32 -21.19 -5.57
C PRO A 229 -4.37 -20.96 -4.40
N MET A 230 -3.53 -19.93 -4.52
CA MET A 230 -2.68 -19.53 -3.40
C MET A 230 -3.52 -19.04 -2.21
N ASN A 231 -3.01 -19.22 -1.00
CA ASN A 231 -3.70 -18.78 0.20
C ASN A 231 -3.69 -17.24 0.30
N SER A 232 -4.85 -16.62 0.55
CA SER A 232 -4.97 -15.16 0.75
C SER A 232 -4.07 -14.63 1.87
N ALA A 233 -3.79 -15.44 2.89
CA ALA A 233 -2.88 -15.08 3.99
C ALA A 233 -1.42 -14.94 3.53
N SER A 234 -1.04 -15.56 2.42
CA SER A 234 0.32 -15.47 1.85
C SER A 234 0.57 -14.15 1.11
N VAL A 235 -0.47 -13.39 0.75
CA VAL A 235 -0.33 -12.12 0.01
C VAL A 235 0.42 -11.06 0.82
N LEU A 236 0.17 -10.98 2.14
CA LEU A 236 0.86 -9.99 2.99
C LEU A 236 2.36 -10.29 3.16
N PRO A 237 2.77 -11.51 3.58
CA PRO A 237 4.20 -11.87 3.61
C PRO A 237 4.89 -11.66 2.27
N LEU A 238 4.22 -12.03 1.16
CA LEU A 238 4.72 -11.82 -0.19
C LEU A 238 4.95 -10.33 -0.48
N LEU A 239 3.94 -9.48 -0.26
CA LEU A 239 4.04 -8.03 -0.46
C LEU A 239 5.24 -7.45 0.30
N ARG A 240 5.35 -7.74 1.61
CA ARG A 240 6.44 -7.22 2.45
C ARG A 240 7.80 -7.70 1.99
N GLN A 241 7.89 -8.97 1.60
CA GLN A 241 9.12 -9.53 1.09
C GLN A 241 9.56 -8.84 -0.21
N ARG A 242 8.66 -8.67 -1.19
CA ARG A 242 8.99 -8.01 -2.45
C ARG A 242 9.39 -6.54 -2.23
N LEU A 243 8.66 -5.82 -1.38
CA LEU A 243 9.00 -4.44 -1.00
C LEU A 243 10.41 -4.35 -0.39
N LYS A 244 10.73 -5.26 0.54
CA LYS A 244 12.05 -5.29 1.19
C LYS A 244 13.16 -5.60 0.20
N GLU A 245 12.96 -6.57 -0.68
CA GLU A 245 13.95 -6.97 -1.69
C GLU A 245 14.17 -5.87 -2.74
N ALA A 246 13.13 -5.10 -3.06
CA ALA A 246 13.22 -3.92 -3.91
C ALA A 246 13.87 -2.71 -3.23
N GLY A 247 14.15 -2.75 -1.91
CA GLY A 247 14.74 -1.66 -1.16
C GLY A 247 13.75 -0.59 -0.66
N VAL A 248 12.45 -0.91 -0.62
CA VAL A 248 11.44 -0.01 -0.04
C VAL A 248 11.55 -0.02 1.48
N LEU A 249 11.72 1.18 2.06
CA LEU A 249 11.84 1.36 3.51
C LEU A 249 10.54 1.00 4.24
N GLU A 250 10.68 0.56 5.49
CA GLU A 250 9.56 0.29 6.40
C GLU A 250 8.51 -0.72 5.86
N ALA A 251 8.96 -1.70 5.05
CA ALA A 251 8.10 -2.71 4.44
C ALA A 251 7.14 -3.40 5.45
N GLU A 252 7.55 -3.57 6.70
CA GLU A 252 6.74 -4.19 7.75
C GLU A 252 5.50 -3.37 8.18
N GLN A 253 5.45 -2.07 7.86
CA GLN A 253 4.29 -1.23 8.16
C GLN A 253 3.13 -1.44 7.19
N TYR A 254 3.37 -2.08 6.04
CA TYR A 254 2.32 -2.38 5.07
C TYR A 254 1.47 -3.57 5.49
N SER A 255 0.24 -3.60 5.00
CA SER A 255 -0.75 -4.64 5.27
C SER A 255 -1.39 -5.13 3.97
N SER A 256 -2.22 -6.17 4.06
CA SER A 256 -3.00 -6.68 2.91
C SER A 256 -3.92 -5.64 2.27
N HIS A 257 -4.25 -4.54 2.97
CA HIS A 257 -5.10 -3.46 2.47
C HIS A 257 -4.30 -2.29 1.88
N SER A 258 -2.98 -2.35 1.91
CA SER A 258 -2.12 -1.24 1.47
C SER A 258 -2.22 -0.98 -0.03
N LEU A 259 -2.35 -2.02 -0.87
CA LEU A 259 -2.58 -1.88 -2.32
C LEU A 259 -3.88 -1.12 -2.60
N ARG A 260 -4.99 -1.57 -2.01
CA ARG A 260 -6.30 -0.93 -2.15
C ARG A 260 -6.31 0.52 -1.68
N ARG A 261 -5.61 0.83 -0.58
CA ARG A 261 -5.48 2.20 -0.09
C ARG A 261 -4.59 3.05 -0.98
N GLY A 262 -3.50 2.49 -1.50
CA GLY A 262 -2.63 3.16 -2.46
C GLY A 262 -3.41 3.62 -3.68
N PHE A 263 -4.19 2.73 -4.29
CA PHE A 263 -5.03 3.10 -5.43
C PHE A 263 -6.08 4.16 -5.09
N ALA A 264 -6.79 4.02 -3.97
CA ALA A 264 -7.80 5.01 -3.58
C ALA A 264 -7.18 6.40 -3.36
N ASN A 265 -6.00 6.45 -2.72
CA ASN A 265 -5.26 7.69 -2.55
C ASN A 265 -4.82 8.27 -3.89
N TRP A 266 -4.22 7.46 -4.77
CA TRP A 266 -3.80 7.87 -6.10
C TRP A 266 -4.97 8.44 -6.90
N ALA A 267 -6.10 7.72 -6.99
CA ALA A 267 -7.26 8.15 -7.74
C ALA A 267 -7.87 9.46 -7.18
N THR A 268 -7.88 9.61 -5.86
CA THR A 268 -8.30 10.87 -5.21
C THR A 268 -7.37 12.02 -5.60
N GLN A 269 -6.05 11.81 -5.61
CA GLN A 269 -5.07 12.80 -6.07
C GLN A 269 -5.22 13.12 -7.57
N GLN A 270 -5.66 12.16 -8.38
CA GLN A 270 -6.02 12.38 -9.79
C GLN A 270 -7.39 13.05 -9.97
N GLY A 271 -8.05 13.48 -8.89
CA GLY A 271 -9.31 14.22 -8.94
C GLY A 271 -10.57 13.37 -9.18
N TRP A 272 -10.49 12.04 -8.99
CA TRP A 272 -11.67 11.18 -9.14
C TRP A 272 -12.72 11.55 -8.08
N SER A 273 -13.97 11.65 -8.51
CA SER A 273 -15.08 11.82 -7.60
C SER A 273 -15.31 10.56 -6.75
N LEU A 274 -15.96 10.75 -5.61
CA LEU A 274 -16.34 9.63 -4.75
C LEU A 274 -17.22 8.60 -5.48
N ASN A 275 -18.10 9.05 -6.37
CA ASN A 275 -18.99 8.16 -7.12
C ASN A 275 -18.20 7.29 -8.12
N GLU A 276 -17.28 7.89 -8.88
CA GLU A 276 -16.40 7.15 -9.81
C GLU A 276 -15.54 6.13 -9.06
N LEU A 277 -14.97 6.53 -7.92
CA LEU A 277 -14.22 5.63 -7.04
C LEU A 277 -15.08 4.48 -6.52
N MET A 278 -16.30 4.77 -6.06
CA MET A 278 -17.21 3.76 -5.54
C MET A 278 -17.62 2.75 -6.61
N GLU A 279 -17.97 3.22 -7.81
CA GLU A 279 -18.32 2.38 -8.96
C GLU A 279 -17.13 1.51 -9.36
N TYR A 280 -15.98 2.13 -9.59
CA TYR A 280 -14.78 1.44 -10.05
C TYR A 280 -14.31 0.41 -9.02
N VAL A 281 -14.14 0.79 -7.75
CA VAL A 281 -13.63 -0.09 -6.68
C VAL A 281 -14.70 -1.08 -6.17
N GLY A 282 -15.98 -0.87 -6.50
CA GLY A 282 -17.11 -1.70 -6.07
C GLY A 282 -17.50 -1.48 -4.61
N TRP A 283 -17.34 -0.26 -4.09
CA TRP A 283 -17.83 0.11 -2.77
C TRP A 283 -19.34 0.38 -2.81
N ARG A 284 -20.11 -0.38 -2.01
CA ARG A 284 -21.57 -0.19 -1.89
C ARG A 284 -21.98 0.75 -0.76
N ASP A 285 -21.06 1.03 0.17
CA ASP A 285 -21.32 1.83 1.36
C ASP A 285 -20.47 3.10 1.34
N LEU A 286 -21.15 4.24 1.41
CA LEU A 286 -20.53 5.57 1.37
C LEU A 286 -19.64 5.80 2.59
N GLN A 287 -20.04 5.33 3.78
CA GLN A 287 -19.21 5.47 4.99
C GLN A 287 -17.91 4.69 4.88
N SER A 288 -17.93 3.53 4.22
CA SER A 288 -16.74 2.75 3.95
C SER A 288 -15.80 3.44 2.97
N ALA A 289 -16.35 4.15 1.97
CA ALA A 289 -15.58 4.87 0.96
C ALA A 289 -14.93 6.15 1.52
N VAL A 290 -15.63 6.91 2.35
CA VAL A 290 -15.10 8.14 3.00
C VAL A 290 -13.82 7.87 3.79
N ARG A 291 -13.69 6.69 4.43
CA ARG A 291 -12.47 6.28 5.17
C ARG A 291 -11.20 6.17 4.30
N TYR A 292 -11.36 6.13 2.98
CA TYR A 292 -10.25 6.15 2.04
C TYR A 292 -9.90 7.59 1.60
N LEU A 293 -10.86 8.51 1.60
CA LEU A 293 -10.65 9.94 1.29
C LEU A 293 -10.02 10.71 2.45
N GLU A 294 -10.43 10.44 3.70
CA GLU A 294 -9.90 11.11 4.89
C GLU A 294 -8.38 10.89 5.11
N ALA A 295 -7.82 9.87 4.47
CA ALA A 295 -6.38 9.59 4.52
C ALA A 295 -5.57 10.44 3.51
N SER A 296 -6.24 11.12 2.58
CA SER A 296 -5.65 11.92 1.50
C SER A 296 -5.55 13.40 1.85
N THR A 297 -6.13 13.83 2.98
CA THR A 297 -6.12 15.24 3.43
C THR A 297 -5.20 15.45 4.65
N PRO A 298 -3.86 15.35 4.53
CA PRO A 298 -2.99 16.05 5.44
C PRO A 298 -2.99 17.54 5.02
N PHE A 299 -3.75 18.36 5.75
CA PHE A 299 -3.72 19.84 5.72
C PHE A 299 -4.31 20.63 4.54
N GLU A 300 -4.64 20.03 3.38
CA GLU A 300 -5.15 20.84 2.23
C GLU A 300 -6.60 21.35 2.36
N THR A 301 -7.41 20.81 3.27
CA THR A 301 -8.82 21.18 3.43
C THR A 301 -9.14 21.58 4.87
N MET A 302 -8.56 22.69 5.33
CA MET A 302 -9.15 23.45 6.44
C MET A 302 -10.23 24.40 5.88
N PRO A 303 -11.43 24.49 6.48
CA PRO A 303 -12.47 25.40 6.01
C PRO A 303 -11.97 26.85 6.10
N SER A 304 -12.07 27.54 4.98
CA SER A 304 -11.64 28.92 4.74
C SER A 304 -12.52 29.96 5.44
N ASN A 305 -12.62 29.90 6.77
CA ASN A 305 -12.93 31.10 7.56
C ASN A 305 -11.65 31.86 7.98
N ALA A 306 -10.47 31.33 7.67
CA ALA A 306 -9.32 32.18 7.38
C ALA A 306 -9.45 32.61 5.91
N GLN A 307 -9.78 33.87 5.69
CA GLN A 307 -9.96 34.45 4.36
C GLN A 307 -8.74 34.18 3.48
N VAL A 308 -8.89 33.30 2.49
CA VAL A 308 -8.13 33.42 1.24
C VAL A 308 -9.15 33.34 0.13
N VAL A 309 -9.45 34.51 -0.41
CA VAL A 309 -10.29 34.73 -1.57
C VAL A 309 -9.77 33.86 -2.71
N ARG A 310 -10.48 32.77 -3.04
CA ARG A 310 -10.30 32.06 -4.31
C ARG A 310 -10.90 32.92 -5.42
N GLN A 311 -10.12 33.91 -5.87
CA GLN A 311 -10.32 34.48 -7.19
C GLN A 311 -9.79 33.48 -8.22
N SER A 312 -10.68 33.04 -9.10
CA SER A 312 -10.33 32.35 -10.33
C SER A 312 -9.29 33.17 -11.10
N LYS A 313 -8.03 32.74 -11.10
CA LYS A 313 -7.00 33.31 -11.95
C LYS A 313 -6.71 32.34 -13.10
N LYS A 314 -6.95 32.87 -14.31
CA LYS A 314 -6.48 32.36 -15.59
C LYS A 314 -5.02 31.91 -15.50
N LEU A 315 -4.67 30.89 -16.29
CA LEU A 315 -3.28 30.48 -16.55
C LEU A 315 -2.39 31.72 -16.72
N THR A 316 -1.48 31.92 -15.77
CA THR A 316 -0.31 32.78 -15.94
C THR A 316 0.89 31.86 -15.92
N GLU A 317 1.69 31.95 -16.98
CA GLU A 317 2.89 31.16 -17.24
C GLU A 317 3.77 31.06 -15.99
N ALA A 318 4.09 29.82 -15.59
CA ALA A 318 4.91 29.57 -14.42
C ALA A 318 6.38 29.83 -14.75
N THR A 319 6.96 30.88 -14.16
CA THR A 319 8.37 31.25 -14.32
C THR A 319 9.25 30.20 -13.63
N SER A 320 10.16 29.57 -14.36
CA SER A 320 11.17 28.64 -13.81
C SER A 320 12.24 29.43 -13.05
N VAL A 321 12.60 29.00 -11.84
CA VAL A 321 13.67 29.65 -11.06
C VAL A 321 15.03 29.05 -11.44
N ILE A 322 16.01 29.91 -11.71
CA ILE A 322 17.38 29.52 -12.02
C ILE A 322 18.27 29.80 -10.82
N LEU A 323 19.00 28.79 -10.35
CA LEU A 323 20.03 28.90 -9.33
C LEU A 323 21.42 28.70 -9.95
N THR A 324 22.41 29.38 -9.40
CA THR A 324 23.83 29.15 -9.68
C THR A 324 24.49 28.57 -8.43
N VAL A 325 25.15 27.43 -8.55
CA VAL A 325 25.80 26.72 -7.44
C VAL A 325 27.30 26.66 -7.71
N GLU A 326 28.10 27.26 -6.84
CA GLU A 326 29.57 27.20 -6.87
C GLU A 326 30.09 26.22 -5.81
N LEU A 327 30.96 25.29 -6.20
CA LEU A 327 31.49 24.21 -5.36
C LEU A 327 33.02 24.20 -5.37
N ARG A 328 33.62 24.57 -4.22
CA ARG A 328 35.07 24.50 -3.99
C ARG A 328 35.40 23.39 -3.01
N LEU A 329 36.30 22.51 -3.44
CA LEU A 329 36.69 21.31 -2.70
C LEU A 329 38.10 21.50 -2.17
N LEU A 330 38.26 21.42 -0.84
CA LEU A 330 39.55 21.43 -0.17
C LEU A 330 39.85 20.01 0.34
N ARG A 331 41.01 19.49 -0.06
CA ARG A 331 41.43 18.13 0.25
C ARG A 331 41.86 18.04 1.72
N LEU A 332 41.22 17.15 2.50
CA LEU A 332 41.57 16.97 3.92
C LEU A 332 42.68 15.93 4.16
N ASP A 333 42.92 15.01 3.20
CA ASP A 333 43.94 13.95 3.35
C ASP A 333 44.54 13.52 1.99
N HIS A 334 45.82 13.12 1.98
CA HIS A 334 46.56 12.59 0.83
C HIS A 334 46.00 11.26 0.29
N LYS A 335 45.12 10.58 1.04
CA LYS A 335 44.44 9.34 0.65
C LYS A 335 43.05 9.51 0.04
N THR A 336 42.56 10.74 -0.19
CA THR A 336 41.23 10.94 -0.79
C THR A 336 41.19 10.58 -2.27
N ARG A 337 39.99 10.23 -2.76
CA ARG A 337 39.73 10.05 -4.20
C ARG A 337 40.05 11.33 -4.96
N ALA A 338 40.39 11.19 -6.24
CA ALA A 338 40.63 12.34 -7.11
C ALA A 338 39.43 13.29 -7.11
N GLU A 339 39.68 14.60 -7.04
CA GLU A 339 38.65 15.64 -6.96
C GLU A 339 37.60 15.52 -8.07
N ARG A 340 38.05 15.17 -9.29
CA ARG A 340 37.18 14.91 -10.45
C ARG A 340 36.12 13.84 -10.16
N THR A 341 36.46 12.81 -9.40
CA THR A 341 35.55 11.71 -9.03
C THR A 341 34.53 12.17 -7.99
N VAL A 342 34.97 12.94 -7.00
CA VAL A 342 34.08 13.51 -5.96
C VAL A 342 33.10 14.50 -6.57
N ARG A 343 33.58 15.36 -7.49
CA ARG A 343 32.75 16.31 -8.24
C ARG A 343 31.64 15.61 -9.06
N LYS A 344 31.96 14.51 -9.74
CA LYS A 344 30.94 13.69 -10.43
C LYS A 344 29.89 13.12 -9.49
N ARG A 345 30.25 12.81 -8.23
CA ARG A 345 29.30 12.35 -7.21
C ARG A 345 28.41 13.49 -6.72
N LEU A 346 28.98 14.67 -6.46
CA LEU A 346 28.21 15.87 -6.09
C LEU A 346 27.21 16.25 -7.18
N GLU A 347 27.60 16.18 -8.45
CA GLU A 347 26.69 16.42 -9.57
C GLU A 347 25.58 15.36 -9.63
N ARG A 348 25.94 14.08 -9.61
CA ARG A 348 24.98 12.96 -9.79
C ARG A 348 24.03 12.79 -8.62
N PHE A 349 24.51 12.94 -7.40
CA PHE A 349 23.77 12.59 -6.18
C PHE A 349 23.36 13.81 -5.35
N GLY A 350 24.00 14.96 -5.56
CA GLY A 350 23.62 16.25 -4.96
C GLY A 350 22.74 17.04 -5.91
N LEU A 351 23.34 17.69 -6.92
CA LEU A 351 22.64 18.65 -7.80
C LEU A 351 21.47 18.02 -8.57
N LYS A 352 21.69 16.84 -9.18
CA LYS A 352 20.65 16.12 -9.96
C LYS A 352 19.52 15.55 -9.11
N ALA A 353 19.62 15.57 -7.79
CA ALA A 353 18.51 15.22 -6.91
C ALA A 353 17.46 16.35 -6.82
N PHE A 354 17.85 17.60 -7.10
CA PHE A 354 16.99 18.78 -6.97
C PHE A 354 16.56 19.38 -8.32
N SER A 355 17.27 19.05 -9.40
CA SER A 355 16.92 19.46 -10.76
C SER A 355 17.30 18.40 -11.78
N ALA A 356 16.40 18.12 -12.74
CA ALA A 356 16.74 17.32 -13.92
C ALA A 356 17.63 18.11 -14.91
N ASN A 357 17.56 19.44 -14.86
CA ASN A 357 18.29 20.37 -15.71
C ASN A 357 19.44 20.99 -14.91
N VAL A 358 20.60 20.35 -14.97
CA VAL A 358 21.85 20.82 -14.34
C VAL A 358 22.92 20.99 -15.41
N ASP A 359 23.28 22.23 -15.69
CA ASP A 359 24.31 22.57 -16.67
C ASP A 359 25.59 23.00 -15.96
N GLN A 360 26.72 22.40 -16.30
CA GLN A 360 28.02 22.85 -15.82
C GLN A 360 28.47 24.06 -16.63
N ILE A 361 28.56 25.24 -15.99
CA ILE A 361 29.01 26.48 -16.64
C ILE A 361 30.54 26.56 -16.62
N GLU A 362 31.14 26.22 -15.47
CA GLU A 362 32.59 26.22 -15.24
C GLU A 362 32.96 24.97 -14.40
N PRO A 363 34.25 24.59 -14.26
CA PRO A 363 34.64 23.42 -13.47
C PRO A 363 34.07 23.39 -12.05
N HIS A 364 33.86 24.57 -11.45
CA HIS A 364 33.33 24.72 -10.10
C HIS A 364 31.92 25.34 -10.04
N ARG A 365 31.27 25.63 -11.16
CA ARG A 365 30.03 26.41 -11.20
C ARG A 365 28.96 25.73 -12.04
N TYR A 366 27.77 25.58 -11.48
CA TYR A 366 26.64 24.88 -12.06
C TYR A 366 25.41 25.78 -12.14
N ARG A 367 24.60 25.60 -13.18
CA ARG A 367 23.27 26.19 -13.32
C ARG A 367 22.23 25.11 -13.04
N LEU A 368 21.31 25.38 -12.13
CA LEU A 368 20.19 24.50 -11.82
C LEU A 368 18.89 25.22 -12.17
N GLN A 369 18.06 24.60 -13.01
CA GLN A 369 16.72 25.11 -13.30
C GLN A 369 15.68 24.33 -12.48
N LEU A 370 15.15 24.96 -11.45
CA LEU A 370 14.14 24.35 -10.59
C LEU A 370 12.79 24.29 -11.30
N ALA A 371 12.00 23.28 -10.94
CA ALA A 371 10.65 23.11 -11.47
C ALA A 371 9.78 24.36 -11.18
N PRO A 372 8.85 24.72 -12.09
CA PRO A 372 7.99 25.87 -11.91
C PRO A 372 7.18 25.75 -10.61
N GLY A 373 7.06 26.85 -9.86
CA GLY A 373 6.31 26.88 -8.60
C GLY A 373 7.12 26.65 -7.33
N ARG A 374 8.44 26.40 -7.42
CA ARG A 374 9.35 26.25 -6.25
C ARG A 374 9.82 27.57 -5.61
N ARG A 375 9.46 28.72 -6.17
CA ARG A 375 9.89 30.05 -5.66
C ARG A 375 9.59 30.32 -4.16
N PRO A 376 8.41 29.96 -3.61
CA PRO A 376 8.12 30.22 -2.20
C PRO A 376 8.85 29.29 -1.22
N GLU A 377 9.52 28.24 -1.73
CA GLU A 377 10.25 27.24 -0.93
C GLU A 377 11.78 27.35 -1.12
N LEU A 378 12.27 28.40 -1.79
CA LEU A 378 13.68 28.49 -2.18
C LEU A 378 14.66 28.39 -1.02
N ASP A 379 14.33 28.96 0.14
CA ASP A 379 15.20 28.91 1.31
C ASP A 379 15.33 27.46 1.82
N THR A 380 14.21 26.72 1.92
CA THR A 380 14.22 25.30 2.31
C THR A 380 14.93 24.43 1.28
N VAL A 381 14.73 24.68 -0.02
CA VAL A 381 15.41 23.94 -1.09
C VAL A 381 16.91 24.20 -1.08
N ALA A 382 17.35 25.44 -0.80
CA ALA A 382 18.75 25.80 -0.70
C ALA A 382 19.42 25.10 0.51
N ASP A 383 18.77 25.11 1.68
CA ASP A 383 19.26 24.45 2.89
C ASP A 383 19.42 22.94 2.68
N GLU A 384 18.39 22.26 2.14
CA GLU A 384 18.44 20.83 1.86
C GLU A 384 19.52 20.48 0.83
N LEU A 385 19.73 21.36 -0.16
CA LEU A 385 20.77 21.19 -1.18
C LEU A 385 22.17 21.33 -0.56
N LEU A 386 22.40 22.34 0.27
CA LEU A 386 23.66 22.53 0.99
C LEU A 386 23.97 21.34 1.88
N ASP A 387 23.03 20.92 2.73
CA ASP A 387 23.19 19.77 3.64
C ASP A 387 23.60 18.51 2.88
N ARG A 388 22.92 18.23 1.76
CA ARG A 388 23.20 17.06 0.93
C ARG A 388 24.58 17.14 0.29
N LEU A 389 24.99 18.31 -0.22
CA LEU A 389 26.31 18.50 -0.81
C LEU A 389 27.43 18.35 0.22
N HIS A 390 27.26 18.91 1.42
CA HIS A 390 28.21 18.78 2.52
C HIS A 390 28.32 17.32 3.00
N SER A 391 27.21 16.61 3.11
CA SER A 391 27.22 15.17 3.45
C SER A 391 28.02 14.35 2.45
N ILE A 392 27.79 14.54 1.14
CA ILE A 392 28.53 13.81 0.08
C ILE A 392 30.02 14.15 0.10
N ALA A 393 30.39 15.42 0.31
CA ALA A 393 31.79 15.82 0.38
C ALA A 393 32.51 15.24 1.61
N SER A 394 31.84 15.25 2.77
CA SER A 394 32.35 14.70 4.02
C SER A 394 32.61 13.19 3.93
N ASP A 395 31.69 12.43 3.32
CA ASP A 395 31.85 11.00 3.06
C ASP A 395 33.08 10.69 2.20
N GLU A 396 33.43 11.59 1.29
CA GLU A 396 34.61 11.47 0.42
C GLU A 396 35.87 12.15 1.01
N ARG A 397 35.79 12.60 2.27
CA ARG A 397 36.85 13.26 3.05
C ARG A 397 37.34 14.57 2.43
N TYR A 398 36.42 15.34 1.86
CA TYR A 398 36.66 16.71 1.40
C TYR A 398 35.96 17.72 2.30
N TYR A 399 36.59 18.86 2.51
CA TYR A 399 35.89 20.06 2.96
C TYR A 399 35.29 20.74 1.74
N LEU A 400 34.02 21.12 1.84
CA LEU A 400 33.27 21.76 0.76
C LEU A 400 32.92 23.18 1.18
N GLU A 401 33.23 24.16 0.32
CA GLU A 401 32.58 25.47 0.33
C GLU A 401 31.57 25.45 -0.81
N ALA A 402 30.29 25.60 -0.48
CA ALA A 402 29.21 25.64 -1.45
C ALA A 402 28.52 27.00 -1.36
N VAL A 403 28.29 27.65 -2.50
CA VAL A 403 27.58 28.93 -2.56
C VAL A 403 26.47 28.82 -3.59
N ILE A 404 25.23 29.00 -3.16
CA ILE A 404 24.03 29.02 -4.00
C ILE A 404 23.60 30.48 -4.19
N ARG A 405 23.32 30.89 -5.43
CA ARG A 405 22.83 32.23 -5.76
C ARG A 405 21.59 32.16 -6.65
N GLU A 406 20.59 32.98 -6.38
CA GLU A 406 19.50 33.27 -7.31
C GLU A 406 19.83 34.58 -8.05
N PRO A 407 20.21 34.54 -9.36
CA PRO A 407 20.67 35.73 -10.07
C PRO A 407 19.63 36.84 -10.17
N GLU A 408 18.34 36.47 -10.18
CA GLU A 408 17.22 37.42 -10.30
C GLU A 408 17.01 38.27 -9.04
N THR A 409 17.20 37.69 -7.86
CA THR A 409 16.92 38.34 -6.56
C THR A 409 18.19 38.69 -5.80
N GLN A 410 19.36 38.26 -6.29
CA GLN A 410 20.66 38.39 -5.64
C GLN A 410 20.71 37.71 -4.25
N ARG A 411 19.77 36.81 -3.95
CA ARG A 411 19.81 35.98 -2.74
C ARG A 411 20.96 34.99 -2.82
N GLN A 412 21.57 34.74 -1.66
CA GLN A 412 22.73 33.88 -1.51
C GLN A 412 22.56 32.99 -0.28
N TRP A 413 22.92 31.72 -0.42
CA TRP A 413 22.99 30.72 0.65
C TRP A 413 24.39 30.07 0.60
N GLU A 414 25.04 29.91 1.75
CA GLU A 414 26.42 29.39 1.88
C GLU A 414 26.55 28.36 3.00
#